data_AF-A0A4Y2SI58-F1
#
_entry.id   AF-A0A4Y2SI58-F1
#
_cell.length_a   1.000
_cell.length_b   1.000
_cell.length_c   1.000
_cell.angle_alpha   90.00
_cell.angle_beta   90.00
_cell.angle_gamma   90.00
#
_symmetry.space_group_name_H-M   'P 1'
#
loop_
_entity.id
_entity.type
_entity.pdbx_description
1 polymer ?
#
loop_
_entity_poly.entity_id
_entity_poly.type
_entity_poly.pdbx_seq_one_letter_code
_entity_poly.pdbx_strand_id
1 'polypeptide(L)'
;MSATMYEEKFLSNDKNKQRLINMLCVKFQKEGFVMKQAQEDADYLIIKSALEVEKRSQCLVVVVEDIDLLVIMTSSTNSENIFFLKPGRCEAGDALYYAAFLNIAPHITDNISLLHAFGSCDTTSALFRQGKKKFMNVLSRTELQQVSNIFPDENVWPDDIDEAGQKVIIAL
;
A
#
# COMPACT_ATOMS: atom_id res chain seq x y z
N MET A 1 -21.50 -15.48 22.75
CA MET A 1 -22.39 -14.90 21.73
C MET A 1 -22.21 -15.72 20.46
N SER A 2 -23.29 -16.19 19.85
CA SER A 2 -23.22 -16.87 18.55
C SER A 2 -23.61 -15.88 17.45
N ALA A 3 -22.86 -15.84 16.36
CA ALA A 3 -23.20 -14.99 15.22
C ALA A 3 -24.51 -15.51 14.59
N THR A 4 -25.53 -14.66 14.55
CA THR A 4 -26.86 -15.02 14.00
C THR A 4 -26.95 -14.85 12.49
N MET A 5 -25.85 -14.45 11.83
CA MET A 5 -25.81 -14.11 10.42
C MET A 5 -24.40 -14.30 9.86
N TYR A 6 -24.30 -14.62 8.57
CA TYR A 6 -23.04 -14.71 7.84
C TYR A 6 -22.30 -13.37 7.79
N GLU A 7 -20.98 -13.42 7.82
CA GLU A 7 -20.08 -12.26 7.82
C GLU A 7 -20.32 -11.35 6.62
N GLU A 8 -20.36 -11.89 5.40
CA GLU A 8 -20.61 -11.10 4.17
C GLU A 8 -21.92 -10.32 4.24
N LYS A 9 -22.98 -10.95 4.77
CA LYS A 9 -24.29 -10.31 4.94
C LYS A 9 -24.26 -9.24 6.03
N PHE A 10 -23.39 -9.38 7.03
CA PHE A 10 -23.21 -8.37 8.07
C PHE A 10 -22.42 -7.17 7.54
N LEU A 11 -21.30 -7.42 6.87
CA LEU A 11 -20.38 -6.41 6.36
C LEU A 11 -20.92 -5.67 5.12
N SER A 12 -21.84 -6.25 4.36
CA SER A 12 -22.53 -5.54 3.27
C SER A 12 -23.47 -4.42 3.75
N ASN A 13 -23.80 -4.34 5.05
CA ASN A 13 -24.64 -3.28 5.60
C ASN A 13 -23.80 -2.17 6.27
N ASP A 14 -23.88 -0.94 5.75
CA ASP A 14 -23.08 0.18 6.25
C ASP A 14 -23.36 0.54 7.72
N LYS A 15 -24.63 0.44 8.16
CA LYS A 15 -24.97 0.70 9.57
C LYS A 15 -24.34 -0.35 10.49
N ASN A 16 -24.26 -1.60 10.06
CA ASN A 16 -23.60 -2.67 10.81
C ASN A 16 -22.09 -2.47 10.86
N LYS A 17 -21.45 -2.15 9.71
CA LYS A 17 -20.02 -1.80 9.66
C LYS A 17 -19.69 -0.65 10.62
N GLN A 18 -20.43 0.45 10.55
CA GLN A 18 -20.21 1.61 11.41
C GLN A 18 -20.39 1.27 12.90
N ARG A 19 -21.41 0.46 13.25
CA ARG A 19 -21.60 -0.01 14.64
C ARG A 19 -20.45 -0.88 15.12
N LEU A 20 -19.96 -1.79 14.28
CA LEU A 20 -18.82 -2.65 14.59
C LEU A 20 -17.56 -1.82 14.81
N ILE A 21 -17.25 -0.89 13.90
CA ILE A 21 -16.10 0.01 14.01
C ILE A 21 -16.19 0.83 15.30
N ASN A 22 -17.32 1.48 15.57
CA ASN A 22 -17.51 2.27 16.79
C ASN A 22 -17.34 1.44 18.08
N MET A 23 -17.87 0.21 18.09
CA MET A 23 -17.71 -0.70 19.22
C MET A 23 -16.23 -1.04 19.46
N LEU A 24 -15.49 -1.36 18.40
CA LEU A 24 -14.06 -1.64 18.47
C LEU A 24 -13.27 -0.41 18.93
N CYS A 25 -13.53 0.77 18.35
CA CYS A 25 -12.88 2.02 18.74
C CYS A 25 -13.07 2.31 20.24
N VAL A 26 -14.29 2.21 20.75
CA VAL A 26 -14.59 2.41 22.18
C VAL A 26 -13.86 1.37 23.04
N LYS A 27 -13.80 0.11 22.59
CA LYS A 27 -13.11 -0.94 23.34
C LYS A 27 -11.61 -0.67 23.41
N PHE A 28 -10.95 -0.38 22.29
CA PHE A 28 -9.52 -0.11 22.25
C PHE A 28 -9.14 1.17 23.02
N GLN A 29 -9.94 2.23 22.90
CA GLN A 29 -9.73 3.46 23.69
C GLN A 29 -9.83 3.20 25.20
N LYS A 30 -10.75 2.34 25.64
CA LYS A 30 -10.87 1.93 27.05
C LYS A 30 -9.66 1.15 27.56
N GLU A 31 -9.01 0.37 26.69
CA GLU A 31 -7.76 -0.34 27.00
C GLU A 31 -6.52 0.58 26.87
N GLY A 32 -6.71 1.88 26.58
CA GLY A 32 -5.64 2.88 26.53
C GLY A 32 -4.95 3.03 25.17
N PHE A 33 -5.47 2.42 24.11
CA PHE A 33 -4.91 2.57 22.76
C PHE A 33 -5.34 3.89 22.11
N VAL A 34 -4.42 4.50 21.37
CA VAL A 34 -4.70 5.64 20.49
C VAL A 34 -5.32 5.11 19.19
N MET A 35 -6.48 5.64 18.82
CA MET A 35 -7.21 5.23 17.61
C MET A 35 -7.20 6.35 16.57
N LYS A 36 -6.95 5.98 15.31
CA LYS A 36 -7.19 6.81 14.12
C LYS A 36 -8.13 6.02 13.21
N GLN A 37 -9.17 6.67 12.67
CA GLN A 37 -10.13 6.05 11.76
C GLN A 37 -10.00 6.69 10.39
N ALA A 38 -9.81 5.87 9.36
CA ALA A 38 -9.84 6.32 7.97
C ALA A 38 -11.28 6.53 7.49
N GLN A 39 -11.48 7.52 6.61
CA GLN A 39 -12.77 7.77 5.99
C GLN A 39 -13.08 6.73 4.90
N GLU A 40 -12.03 6.30 4.19
CA GLU A 40 -12.10 5.33 3.09
C GLU A 40 -11.01 4.28 3.29
N ASP A 41 -10.01 4.24 2.40
CA ASP A 41 -8.86 3.37 2.49
C ASP A 41 -7.98 3.72 3.70
N ALA A 42 -7.63 2.70 4.49
CA ALA A 42 -6.79 2.83 5.66
C ALA A 42 -5.30 2.93 5.31
N ASP A 43 -4.89 2.53 4.10
CA ASP A 43 -3.49 2.34 3.75
C ASP A 43 -2.69 3.62 3.87
N TYR A 44 -3.17 4.69 3.24
CA TYR A 44 -2.55 6.01 3.33
C TYR A 44 -2.46 6.50 4.78
N LEU A 45 -3.50 6.27 5.59
CA LEU A 45 -3.52 6.70 6.99
C LEU A 45 -2.54 5.90 7.85
N ILE A 46 -2.38 4.61 7.58
CA ILE A 46 -1.40 3.73 8.24
C ILE A 46 0.01 4.22 7.93
N ILE A 47 0.35 4.40 6.65
CA ILE A 47 1.69 4.85 6.23
C ILE A 47 2.01 6.24 6.77
N LYS A 48 1.08 7.19 6.65
CA LYS A 48 1.24 8.54 7.20
C LYS A 48 1.48 8.51 8.71
N SER A 49 0.72 7.70 9.44
CA SER A 49 0.89 7.56 10.88
C SER A 49 2.21 6.90 11.25
N ALA A 50 2.65 5.90 10.48
CA ALA A 50 3.94 5.25 10.68
C ALA A 50 5.10 6.26 10.52
N LEU A 51 5.07 7.09 9.48
CA LEU A 51 6.07 8.15 9.24
C LEU A 51 6.08 9.22 10.35
N GLU A 52 4.92 9.54 10.94
CA GLU A 52 4.84 10.47 12.07
C GLU A 52 5.44 9.89 13.35
N VAL A 53 5.19 8.60 13.61
CA VAL A 53 5.66 7.89 14.81
C VAL A 53 7.15 7.57 14.73
N GLU A 54 7.64 7.19 13.55
CA GLU A 54 9.05 6.88 13.32
C GLU A 54 9.97 8.07 13.61
N LYS A 55 9.57 9.30 13.27
CA LYS A 55 10.32 10.53 13.62
C LYS A 55 10.62 10.69 15.12
N ARG A 56 9.89 9.98 15.98
CA ARG A 56 10.00 10.03 17.45
C ARG A 56 10.50 8.72 18.05
N SER A 57 10.81 7.73 17.22
CA SER A 57 11.07 6.35 17.64
C SER A 57 12.35 5.83 16.99
N GLN A 58 13.12 4.99 17.69
CA GLN A 58 14.32 4.37 17.11
C GLN A 58 13.97 3.20 16.20
N CYS A 59 12.81 2.58 16.39
CA CYS A 59 12.32 1.44 15.63
C CYS A 59 10.79 1.43 15.71
N LEU A 60 10.14 1.17 14.57
CA LEU A 60 8.69 1.07 14.45
C LEU A 60 8.33 -0.26 13.79
N VAL A 61 7.36 -0.98 14.37
CA VAL A 61 6.78 -2.18 13.77
C VAL A 61 5.32 -1.93 13.43
N VAL A 62 4.99 -2.09 12.14
CA VAL A 62 3.65 -2.00 11.57
C VAL A 62 3.11 -3.41 11.40
N VAL A 63 2.05 -3.77 12.12
CA VAL A 63 1.47 -5.12 12.09
C VAL A 63 0.31 -5.15 11.10
N VAL A 64 0.50 -5.80 9.94
CA VAL A 64 -0.48 -5.82 8.85
C VAL A 64 -0.38 -7.10 8.04
N GLU A 65 -1.51 -7.57 7.51
CA GLU A 65 -1.52 -8.72 6.59
C GLU A 65 -1.27 -8.32 5.13
N ASP A 66 -1.58 -7.06 4.79
CA ASP A 66 -1.53 -6.54 3.45
C ASP A 66 -0.10 -6.23 2.99
N ILE A 67 0.24 -6.70 1.79
CA ILE A 67 1.55 -6.49 1.17
C ILE A 67 1.57 -5.18 0.36
N ASP A 68 0.41 -4.68 -0.07
CA ASP A 68 0.32 -3.45 -0.85
C ASP A 68 0.80 -2.24 -0.02
N LEU A 69 0.61 -2.28 1.29
CA LEU A 69 1.22 -1.35 2.25
C LEU A 69 2.76 -1.29 2.17
N LEU A 70 3.43 -2.41 1.91
CA LEU A 70 4.90 -2.43 1.76
C LEU A 70 5.33 -1.69 0.48
N VAL A 71 4.53 -1.78 -0.58
CA VAL A 71 4.75 -1.05 -1.84
C VAL A 71 4.59 0.45 -1.60
N ILE A 72 3.48 0.86 -0.99
CA ILE A 72 3.18 2.27 -0.68
C ILE A 72 4.29 2.85 0.20
N MET A 73 4.71 2.09 1.22
CA MET A 73 5.79 2.50 2.12
C MET A 73 7.12 2.73 1.38
N THR A 74 7.51 1.79 0.54
CA THR A 74 8.76 1.85 -0.22
C THR A 74 8.80 3.07 -1.14
N SER A 75 7.65 3.48 -1.68
CA SER A 75 7.55 4.73 -2.46
C SER A 75 7.55 5.99 -1.60
N SER A 76 7.19 5.89 -0.32
CA SER A 76 6.99 7.04 0.57
C SER A 76 8.23 7.42 1.38
N THR A 77 9.14 6.49 1.65
CA THR A 77 10.36 6.75 2.43
C THR A 77 11.44 5.70 2.20
N ASN A 78 12.69 6.09 2.45
CA ASN A 78 13.86 5.22 2.51
C ASN A 78 14.26 4.86 3.96
N SER A 79 13.36 5.03 4.93
CA SER A 79 13.67 4.74 6.33
C SER A 79 13.94 3.24 6.55
N GLU A 80 15.08 2.94 7.18
CA GLU A 80 15.46 1.59 7.60
C GLU A 80 14.89 1.22 8.99
N ASN A 81 14.22 2.16 9.66
CA ASN A 81 13.73 1.98 11.03
C ASN A 81 12.29 1.45 11.10
N ILE A 82 11.66 1.17 9.95
CA ILE A 82 10.26 0.76 9.86
C ILE A 82 10.18 -0.67 9.34
N PHE A 83 9.55 -1.53 10.13
CA PHE A 83 9.40 -2.95 9.86
C PHE A 83 7.92 -3.31 9.75
N PHE A 84 7.60 -4.26 8.87
CA PHE A 84 6.26 -4.79 8.66
C PHE A 84 6.19 -6.21 9.19
N LEU A 85 5.37 -6.44 10.20
CA LEU A 85 5.11 -7.77 10.74
C LEU A 85 3.81 -8.28 10.15
N LYS A 86 3.90 -9.31 9.31
CA LYS A 86 2.76 -10.07 8.84
C LYS A 86 2.49 -11.23 9.81
N PRO A 87 1.37 -11.21 10.54
CA PRO A 87 1.01 -12.31 11.40
C PRO A 87 0.85 -13.60 10.59
N GLY A 88 1.40 -14.70 11.10
CA GLY A 88 1.24 -16.01 10.51
C GLY A 88 -0.22 -16.48 10.53
N ARG A 89 -0.64 -17.22 9.50
CA ARG A 89 -1.92 -17.94 9.51
C ARG A 89 -1.66 -19.41 9.78
N CYS A 90 -2.41 -19.98 10.73
CA CYS A 90 -2.34 -21.39 11.13
C CYS A 90 -0.96 -21.79 11.67
N GLU A 91 -0.30 -22.77 11.02
CA GLU A 91 1.01 -23.31 11.42
C GLU A 91 2.20 -22.49 10.89
N ALA A 92 1.95 -21.56 9.96
CA ALA A 92 3.00 -20.66 9.47
C ALA A 92 3.31 -19.62 10.54
N GLY A 93 4.61 -19.42 10.83
CA GLY A 93 5.05 -18.36 11.74
C GLY A 93 4.90 -16.97 11.14
N ASP A 94 5.10 -15.96 11.98
CA ASP A 94 5.08 -14.56 11.55
C ASP A 94 6.21 -14.27 10.55
N ALA A 95 5.93 -13.39 9.59
CA ALA A 95 6.90 -12.93 8.61
C ALA A 95 7.22 -11.44 8.83
N LEU A 96 8.51 -11.11 8.83
CA LEU A 96 8.99 -9.73 8.98
C LEU A 96 9.53 -9.21 7.64
N TYR A 97 9.06 -8.03 7.24
CA TYR A 97 9.49 -7.32 6.04
C TYR A 97 10.03 -5.93 6.42
N TYR A 98 10.87 -5.36 5.57
CA TYR A 98 11.39 -4.00 5.69
C TYR A 98 11.61 -3.43 4.28
N ALA A 99 11.65 -2.10 4.15
CA ALA A 99 11.65 -1.44 2.83
C ALA A 99 12.77 -1.94 1.89
N ALA A 100 13.96 -2.21 2.42
CA ALA A 100 15.08 -2.74 1.62
C ALA A 100 14.81 -4.13 0.99
N PHE A 101 13.77 -4.85 1.40
CA PHE A 101 13.33 -6.09 0.74
C PHE A 101 12.88 -5.85 -0.71
N LEU A 102 12.29 -4.69 -1.00
CA LEU A 102 11.85 -4.30 -2.35
C LEU A 102 12.92 -3.53 -3.13
N ASN A 103 14.11 -3.32 -2.56
CA ASN A 103 15.24 -2.65 -3.20
C ASN A 103 16.01 -3.60 -4.15
N ILE A 104 15.29 -4.17 -5.12
CA ILE A 104 15.83 -5.11 -6.12
C ILE A 104 16.74 -4.36 -7.10
N ALA A 105 16.37 -3.13 -7.48
CA ALA A 105 17.18 -2.19 -8.24
C ALA A 105 16.64 -0.77 -8.01
N PRO A 106 17.52 0.26 -7.89
CA PRO A 106 17.09 1.63 -7.58
C PRO A 106 15.98 2.14 -8.50
N HIS A 107 16.10 1.91 -9.81
CA HIS A 107 15.10 2.35 -10.79
C HIS A 107 13.77 1.59 -10.72
N ILE A 108 13.72 0.41 -10.08
CA ILE A 108 12.46 -0.30 -9.81
C ILE A 108 11.84 0.23 -8.53
N THR A 109 12.65 0.52 -7.52
CA THR A 109 12.21 1.11 -6.24
C THR A 109 11.60 2.48 -6.44
N ASP A 110 12.25 3.34 -7.23
CA ASP A 110 11.73 4.69 -7.57
C ASP A 110 10.39 4.62 -8.31
N ASN A 111 10.13 3.51 -9.00
CA ASN A 111 8.94 3.29 -9.83
C ASN A 111 8.02 2.19 -9.29
N ILE A 112 8.13 1.83 -8.02
CA ILE A 112 7.41 0.70 -7.44
C ILE A 112 5.90 0.91 -7.45
N SER A 113 5.44 2.15 -7.20
CA SER A 113 4.04 2.54 -7.27
C SER A 113 3.50 2.45 -8.69
N LEU A 114 4.31 2.80 -9.69
CA LEU A 114 3.95 2.67 -11.11
C LEU A 114 3.83 1.19 -11.50
N LEU A 115 4.79 0.35 -11.09
CA LEU A 115 4.74 -1.10 -11.28
C LEU A 115 3.49 -1.71 -10.62
N HIS A 116 3.11 -1.22 -9.44
CA HIS A 116 1.93 -1.70 -8.72
C HIS A 116 0.63 -1.31 -9.43
N ALA A 117 0.47 -0.03 -9.81
CA ALA A 117 -0.71 0.47 -10.50
C ALA A 117 -0.95 -0.24 -11.85
N PHE A 118 0.08 -0.45 -12.66
CA PHE A 118 -0.07 -1.13 -13.95
C PHE A 118 -0.09 -2.66 -13.85
N GLY A 119 0.53 -3.20 -12.80
CA GLY A 119 0.67 -4.63 -12.56
C GLY A 119 -0.48 -5.27 -11.77
N SER A 120 -1.57 -4.51 -11.56
CA SER A 120 -2.70 -4.69 -10.62
C SER A 120 -2.45 -4.28 -9.17
N CYS A 121 -3.38 -3.46 -8.66
CA CYS A 121 -3.63 -3.17 -7.25
C CYS A 121 -5.12 -3.34 -6.92
N ASP A 122 -5.53 -3.08 -5.68
CA ASP A 122 -6.93 -3.20 -5.25
C ASP A 122 -7.93 -2.41 -6.10
N THR A 123 -7.53 -1.27 -6.65
CA THR A 123 -8.39 -0.40 -7.46
C THR A 123 -8.23 -0.59 -8.96
N THR A 124 -7.21 -1.32 -9.42
CA THR A 124 -6.89 -1.47 -10.85
C THR A 124 -6.58 -2.91 -11.24
N SER A 125 -7.22 -3.39 -12.31
CA SER A 125 -6.88 -4.69 -12.89
C SER A 125 -5.58 -4.61 -13.68
N ALA A 126 -4.82 -5.71 -13.71
CA ALA A 126 -3.63 -5.81 -14.57
C ALA A 126 -4.03 -5.67 -16.04
N LEU A 127 -3.16 -5.02 -16.83
CA LEU A 127 -3.32 -4.97 -18.28
C LEU A 127 -3.28 -6.38 -18.89
N PHE A 128 -4.17 -6.64 -19.84
CA PHE A 128 -4.31 -7.96 -20.44
C PHE A 128 -2.99 -8.46 -21.03
N ARG A 129 -2.53 -9.65 -20.57
CA ARG A 129 -1.25 -10.26 -20.97
C ARG A 129 0.01 -9.46 -20.61
N GLN A 130 -0.10 -8.47 -19.73
CA GLN A 130 1.03 -7.69 -19.24
C GLN A 130 1.32 -8.06 -17.79
N GLY A 131 2.29 -8.96 -17.59
CA GLY A 131 2.72 -9.36 -16.24
C GLY A 131 3.73 -8.38 -15.63
N LYS A 132 3.82 -8.35 -14.29
CA LYS A 132 4.78 -7.51 -13.53
C LYS A 132 6.23 -7.64 -14.03
N LYS A 133 6.67 -8.84 -14.42
CA LYS A 133 8.01 -9.07 -15.00
C LYS A 133 8.24 -8.33 -16.32
N LYS A 134 7.24 -8.29 -17.20
CA LYS A 134 7.31 -7.57 -18.47
C LYS A 134 7.36 -6.06 -18.22
N PHE A 135 6.55 -5.57 -17.27
CA PHE A 135 6.56 -4.18 -16.85
C PHE A 135 7.93 -3.75 -16.27
N MET A 136 8.54 -4.56 -15.40
CA MET A 136 9.90 -4.28 -14.88
C MET A 136 10.95 -4.16 -15.99
N ASN A 137 10.88 -5.00 -17.03
CA ASN A 137 11.78 -4.91 -18.18
C ASN A 137 11.56 -3.62 -18.98
N VAL A 138 10.32 -3.18 -19.08
CA VAL A 138 9.93 -1.94 -19.78
C VAL A 138 10.41 -0.71 -18.99
N LEU A 139 10.20 -0.66 -17.68
CA LEU A 139 10.72 0.40 -16.80
C LEU A 139 12.25 0.46 -16.74
N SER A 140 12.95 -0.62 -17.12
CA SER A 140 14.41 -0.63 -17.18
C SER A 140 14.96 0.10 -18.41
N ARG A 141 14.11 0.60 -19.33
CA ARG A 141 14.52 1.40 -20.49
C ARG A 141 14.66 2.87 -20.09
N THR A 142 15.79 3.50 -20.45
CA THR A 142 16.13 4.89 -20.06
C THR A 142 15.05 5.91 -20.43
N GLU A 143 14.41 5.75 -21.59
CA GLU A 143 13.32 6.63 -22.06
C GLU A 143 12.13 6.63 -21.11
N LEU A 144 11.81 5.48 -20.51
CA LEU A 144 10.66 5.33 -19.62
C LEU A 144 10.96 5.68 -18.17
N GLN A 145 12.24 5.67 -17.77
CA GLN A 145 12.68 6.21 -16.49
C GLN A 145 12.48 7.74 -16.41
N GLN A 146 12.63 8.45 -17.53
CA GLN A 146 12.35 9.89 -17.57
C GLN A 146 10.85 10.17 -17.48
N VAL A 147 10.05 9.38 -18.21
CA VAL A 147 8.59 9.47 -18.20
C VAL A 147 8.03 9.13 -16.82
N SER A 148 8.65 8.21 -16.09
CA SER A 148 8.12 7.74 -14.81
C SER A 148 8.26 8.75 -13.67
N ASN A 149 9.21 9.69 -13.77
CA ASN A 149 9.37 10.80 -12.82
C ASN A 149 8.21 11.80 -12.84
N ILE A 150 7.34 11.74 -13.87
CA ILE A 150 6.17 12.60 -14.01
C ILE A 150 5.05 12.20 -13.03
N PHE A 151 4.90 10.90 -12.74
CA PHE A 151 3.80 10.41 -11.90
C PHE A 151 3.86 10.82 -10.42
N PRO A 152 5.02 10.87 -9.74
CA PRO A 152 5.09 11.27 -8.34
C PRO A 152 5.09 12.80 -8.12
N ASP A 153 5.22 13.63 -9.16
CA ASP A 153 5.31 15.09 -9.01
C ASP A 153 3.92 15.74 -8.92
N GLU A 154 3.61 16.28 -7.74
CA GLU A 154 2.33 16.94 -7.43
C GLU A 154 2.07 18.22 -8.26
N ASN A 155 3.08 18.77 -8.94
CA ASN A 155 2.97 20.01 -9.71
C ASN A 155 2.73 19.79 -11.21
N VAL A 156 2.72 18.53 -11.67
CA VAL A 156 2.56 18.17 -13.07
C VAL A 156 1.11 18.39 -13.53
N TRP A 157 0.94 18.84 -14.78
CA TRP A 157 -0.39 19.02 -15.36
C TRP A 157 -1.01 17.66 -15.74
N PRO A 158 -2.34 17.50 -15.61
CA PRO A 158 -3.01 16.26 -15.99
C PRO A 158 -2.69 15.79 -17.42
N ASP A 159 -2.56 16.70 -18.38
CA ASP A 159 -2.23 16.38 -19.77
C ASP A 159 -0.84 15.72 -19.91
N ASP A 160 0.13 16.14 -19.11
CA ASP A 160 1.48 15.55 -19.09
C ASP A 160 1.45 14.13 -18.48
N ILE A 161 0.62 13.92 -17.46
CA ILE A 161 0.37 12.59 -16.87
C ILE A 161 -0.29 11.66 -17.90
N ASP A 162 -1.26 12.17 -18.66
CA ASP A 162 -1.93 11.42 -19.72
C ASP A 162 -0.96 11.03 -20.84
N GLU A 163 -0.12 11.96 -21.31
CA GLU A 163 0.91 11.68 -22.32
C GLU A 163 1.94 10.66 -21.81
N ALA A 164 2.38 10.82 -20.55
CA ALA A 164 3.28 9.88 -19.89
C ALA A 164 2.68 8.47 -19.79
N GLY A 165 1.42 8.38 -19.36
CA GLY A 165 0.66 7.13 -19.27
C GLY A 165 0.56 6.43 -20.62
N GLN A 166 0.26 7.16 -21.70
CA GLN A 166 0.21 6.61 -23.05
C GLN A 166 1.56 6.05 -23.49
N LYS A 167 2.67 6.76 -23.26
CA LYS A 167 4.03 6.29 -23.57
C LYS A 167 4.36 4.99 -22.86
N VAL A 168 4.01 4.89 -21.57
CA VAL A 168 4.19 3.65 -20.78
C VAL A 168 3.38 2.52 -21.38
N ILE A 169 2.10 2.73 -21.68
CA ILE A 169 1.21 1.69 -22.24
C ILE A 169 1.69 1.21 -23.61
N ILE A 170 2.11 2.10 -24.50
CA ILE A 170 2.62 1.75 -25.84
C ILE A 170 3.86 0.85 -25.74
N ALA A 171 4.67 1.05 -24.71
CA ALA A 171 5.90 0.29 -24.54
C ALA A 171 5.71 -1.13 -23.96
N LEU A 172 4.49 -1.46 -23.50
CA LEU A 172 4.12 -2.76 -22.90
C LEU A 172 3.70 -3.79 -23.94
#